data_AF-A0A956IEF4-F1
#
_entry.id   AF-A0A956IEF4-F1
#
_cell.length_a   1.000
_cell.length_b   1.000
_cell.length_c   1.000
_cell.angle_alpha   90.00
_cell.angle_beta   90.00
_cell.angle_gamma   90.00
#
_symmetry.space_group_name_H-M   'P 1'
#
loop_
_entity.id
_entity.type
_entity.pdbx_description
1 polymer ?
#
loop_
_entity_poly.entity_id
_entity_poly.type
_entity_poly.pdbx_seq_one_letter_code
_entity_poly.pdbx_strand_id
1 'polypeptide(L)'
;MSNLSRVPNSIPSTARSGERVSSVVATMERRARTPPLVGEERIWLRNLRTVLDDVAVALGRAAGEREGLRATIRREDPATSARVGDLALRDATLTAQLEDLRGRCSDQAALSEDFPTVLDLARHLRVVALAWCVAWRAYDAEERCYFAEAFYRDRGEVD
;
A
#
# COMPACT_ATOMS: atom_id res chain seq x y z
N MET A 1 -1.19 -36.81 16.64
CA MET A 1 -0.04 -36.61 15.73
C MET A 1 -0.50 -35.68 14.61
N SER A 2 -0.25 -34.39 14.76
CA SER A 2 -0.68 -33.37 13.78
C SER A 2 0.40 -33.19 12.72
N ASN A 3 0.03 -33.42 11.46
CA ASN A 3 0.87 -33.25 10.28
C ASN A 3 1.18 -31.76 10.03
N LEU A 4 2.21 -31.21 10.68
CA LEU A 4 2.66 -29.81 10.56
C LEU A 4 3.84 -29.62 9.58
N SER A 5 3.89 -30.40 8.50
CA SER A 5 4.92 -30.25 7.46
C SER A 5 4.57 -29.22 6.36
N ARG A 6 3.57 -28.35 6.56
CA ARG A 6 2.92 -27.64 5.43
C ARG A 6 2.61 -26.14 5.62
N VAL A 7 3.21 -25.44 6.57
CA VAL A 7 3.37 -24.00 6.37
C VAL A 7 4.52 -23.86 5.36
N PRO A 8 4.27 -23.39 4.11
CA PRO A 8 5.33 -23.34 3.12
C PRO A 8 6.42 -22.40 3.62
N ASN A 9 7.68 -22.70 3.26
CA ASN A 9 8.85 -21.81 3.39
C ASN A 9 8.70 -20.50 2.57
N SER A 10 7.51 -19.90 2.45
CA SER A 10 7.15 -18.84 1.51
C SER A 10 7.23 -17.42 2.07
N ILE A 11 7.58 -17.24 3.35
CA ILE A 11 7.92 -15.92 3.93
C ILE A 11 8.96 -15.13 3.09
N PRO A 12 9.95 -15.74 2.41
CA PRO A 12 10.90 -15.00 1.58
C PRO A 12 10.27 -14.32 0.35
N SER A 13 9.17 -14.85 -0.20
CA SER A 13 8.50 -14.27 -1.38
C SER A 13 7.66 -13.06 -1.00
N THR A 14 6.94 -13.14 0.12
CA THR A 14 6.12 -12.04 0.63
C THR A 14 6.96 -10.89 1.19
N ALA A 15 8.13 -11.20 1.76
CA ALA A 15 9.13 -10.19 2.12
C ALA A 15 9.60 -9.39 0.89
N ARG A 16 9.90 -10.05 -0.24
CA ARG A 16 10.32 -9.36 -1.48
C ARG A 16 9.22 -8.52 -2.10
N SER A 17 7.97 -8.97 -2.08
CA SER A 17 6.84 -8.20 -2.59
C SER A 17 6.51 -7.01 -1.69
N GLY A 18 6.58 -7.19 -0.37
CA GLY A 18 6.46 -6.10 0.61
C GLY A 18 7.56 -5.05 0.49
N GLU A 19 8.81 -5.46 0.27
CA GLU A 19 9.95 -4.56 0.00
C GLU A 19 9.74 -3.74 -1.28
N ARG A 20 9.22 -4.36 -2.34
CA ARG A 20 8.91 -3.66 -3.60
C ARG A 20 7.83 -2.60 -3.42
N VAL A 21 6.72 -2.94 -2.75
CA VAL A 21 5.66 -1.96 -2.47
C VAL A 21 6.21 -0.83 -1.60
N SER A 22 6.95 -1.15 -0.54
CA SER A 22 7.54 -0.16 0.36
C SER A 22 8.49 0.82 -0.37
N SER A 23 9.31 0.30 -1.30
CA SER A 23 10.23 1.11 -2.10
C SER A 23 9.50 2.10 -3.01
N VAL A 24 8.43 1.67 -3.69
CA VAL A 24 7.64 2.55 -4.56
C VAL A 24 6.85 3.57 -3.74
N VAL A 25 6.29 3.18 -2.59
CA VAL A 25 5.62 4.12 -1.67
C VAL A 25 6.61 5.15 -1.12
N ALA A 26 7.86 4.77 -0.84
CA ALA A 26 8.90 5.75 -0.46
C ALA A 26 9.21 6.73 -1.60
N THR A 27 9.13 6.29 -2.86
CA THR A 27 9.24 7.19 -4.03
C THR A 27 8.06 8.15 -4.10
N MET A 28 6.83 7.67 -3.89
CA MET A 28 5.63 8.51 -3.82
C MET A 28 5.76 9.57 -2.73
N GLU A 29 6.21 9.18 -1.54
CA GLU A 29 6.40 10.10 -0.43
C GLU A 29 7.46 11.16 -0.74
N ARG A 30 8.62 10.76 -1.29
CA ARG A 30 9.65 11.73 -1.71
C ARG A 30 9.09 12.72 -2.71
N ARG A 31 8.31 12.25 -3.70
CA ARG A 31 7.72 13.13 -4.71
C ARG A 31 6.68 14.08 -4.09
N ALA A 32 5.84 13.58 -3.20
CA ALA A 32 4.84 14.38 -2.51
C ALA A 32 5.47 15.39 -1.52
N ARG A 33 6.64 15.10 -0.94
CA ARG A 33 7.35 16.06 -0.08
C ARG A 33 7.83 17.27 -0.85
N THR A 34 8.25 17.11 -2.11
CA THR A 34 8.64 18.20 -3.01
C THR A 34 7.40 18.99 -3.45
N PRO A 35 7.24 20.26 -3.02
CA PRO A 35 6.08 21.06 -3.40
C PRO A 35 6.07 21.36 -4.90
N PRO A 36 4.89 21.49 -5.52
CA PRO A 36 4.79 22.00 -6.89
C PRO A 36 5.28 23.46 -6.94
N LEU A 37 6.11 23.78 -7.93
CA LEU A 37 6.54 25.14 -8.22
C LEU A 37 5.52 25.84 -9.12
N VAL A 38 5.45 27.16 -8.99
CA VAL A 38 4.65 28.02 -9.86
C VAL A 38 5.14 27.84 -11.30
N GLY A 39 4.29 27.36 -12.20
CA GLY A 39 4.63 27.09 -13.60
C GLY A 39 4.97 25.62 -13.91
N GLU A 40 5.15 24.78 -12.89
CA GLU A 40 5.53 23.36 -13.05
C GLU A 40 4.46 22.38 -12.55
N GLU A 41 3.27 22.86 -12.19
CA GLU A 41 2.23 22.09 -11.52
C GLU A 41 1.77 20.90 -12.36
N ARG A 42 1.68 21.10 -13.69
CA ARG A 42 1.30 20.02 -14.63
C ARG A 42 2.36 18.92 -14.70
N ILE A 43 3.64 19.31 -14.71
CA ILE A 43 4.76 18.36 -14.67
C ILE A 43 4.74 17.63 -13.33
N TRP A 44 4.47 18.36 -12.24
CA TRP A 44 4.34 17.78 -10.92
C TRP A 44 3.21 16.73 -10.85
N LEU A 45 2.01 17.07 -11.33
CA LEU A 45 0.83 16.19 -11.36
C LEU A 45 1.07 14.95 -12.22
N ARG A 46 1.66 15.12 -13.41
CA ARG A 46 2.01 14.00 -14.29
C ARG A 46 3.00 13.05 -13.61
N ASN A 47 4.04 13.60 -12.99
CA ASN A 47 5.03 12.79 -12.30
C ASN A 47 4.44 12.09 -11.07
N LEU A 48 3.54 12.75 -10.33
CA LEU A 48 2.80 12.10 -9.25
C LEU A 48 1.95 10.94 -9.79
N ARG A 49 1.22 11.16 -10.90
CA ARG A 49 0.41 10.12 -11.57
C ARG A 49 1.24 8.89 -11.91
N THR A 50 2.41 9.07 -12.51
CA THR A 50 3.31 7.96 -12.85
C THR A 50 3.71 7.15 -11.62
N VAL A 51 4.06 7.82 -10.52
CA VAL A 51 4.42 7.10 -9.30
C VAL A 51 3.20 6.39 -8.69
N LEU A 52 2.01 7.00 -8.75
CA LEU A 52 0.77 6.34 -8.32
C LEU A 52 0.44 5.09 -9.16
N ASP A 53 0.72 5.11 -10.47
CA ASP A 53 0.61 3.92 -11.33
C ASP A 53 1.58 2.82 -10.90
N ASP A 54 2.83 3.18 -10.61
CA ASP A 54 3.82 2.21 -10.12
C ASP A 54 3.40 1.59 -8.79
N VAL A 55 2.82 2.38 -7.87
CA VAL A 55 2.28 1.88 -6.61
C VAL A 55 1.13 0.90 -6.87
N ALA A 56 0.18 1.25 -7.74
CA ALA A 56 -0.97 0.40 -8.05
C ALA A 56 -0.53 -0.95 -8.66
N VAL A 57 0.46 -0.93 -9.56
CA VAL A 57 1.05 -2.16 -10.12
C VAL A 57 1.74 -2.99 -9.03
N ALA A 58 2.52 -2.35 -8.15
CA ALA A 58 3.18 -3.06 -7.05
C ALA A 58 2.16 -3.70 -6.09
N LEU A 59 1.09 -2.98 -5.75
CA LEU A 59 0.00 -3.50 -4.92
C LEU A 59 -0.74 -4.65 -5.59
N GLY A 60 -1.09 -4.52 -6.88
CA GLY A 60 -1.75 -5.59 -7.63
C GLY A 60 -0.94 -6.89 -7.67
N ARG A 61 0.40 -6.78 -7.78
CA ARG A 61 1.31 -7.93 -7.70
C ARG A 61 1.35 -8.54 -6.29
N ALA A 62 1.35 -7.71 -5.25
CA ALA A 62 1.40 -8.16 -3.86
C ALA A 62 0.06 -8.73 -3.36
N ALA A 63 -1.08 -8.30 -3.93
CA ALA A 63 -2.41 -8.68 -3.48
C ALA A 63 -2.65 -10.20 -3.51
N GLY A 64 -2.20 -10.88 -4.58
CA GLY A 64 -2.33 -12.33 -4.69
C GLY A 64 -1.57 -13.10 -3.60
N GLU A 65 -0.38 -12.63 -3.25
CA GLU A 65 0.43 -13.24 -2.19
C GLU A 65 -0.19 -12.99 -0.80
N ARG A 66 -0.71 -11.77 -0.56
CA ARG A 66 -1.38 -11.41 0.70
C ARG A 66 -2.66 -12.21 0.91
N GLU A 67 -3.51 -12.35 -0.10
CA GLU A 67 -4.76 -13.09 0.07
C GLU A 67 -4.50 -14.58 0.32
N GLY A 68 -3.47 -15.17 -0.31
CA GLY A 68 -3.06 -16.54 -0.03
C GLY A 68 -2.61 -16.75 1.43
N LEU A 69 -1.87 -15.79 2.00
CA LEU A 69 -1.49 -15.81 3.40
C LEU A 69 -2.69 -15.63 4.33
N ARG A 70 -3.57 -14.67 4.05
CA ARG A 70 -4.79 -14.41 4.84
C ARG A 70 -5.71 -15.63 4.87
N ALA A 71 -5.90 -16.28 3.73
CA ALA A 71 -6.71 -17.49 3.62
C ALA A 71 -6.12 -18.66 4.43
N THR A 72 -4.79 -18.83 4.39
CA THR A 72 -4.08 -19.82 5.20
C THR A 72 -4.34 -19.58 6.69
N ILE A 73 -4.21 -18.34 7.15
CA ILE A 73 -4.43 -18.00 8.56
C ILE A 73 -5.89 -18.17 8.98
N ARG A 74 -6.87 -17.73 8.18
CA ARG A 74 -8.30 -17.93 8.50
C ARG A 74 -8.65 -19.40 8.71
N ARG A 75 -7.96 -20.31 8.00
CA ARG A 75 -8.16 -21.76 8.10
C ARG A 75 -7.48 -22.36 9.33
N GLU A 76 -6.32 -21.83 9.73
CA GLU A 76 -5.48 -22.39 10.79
C GLU A 76 -5.78 -21.78 12.17
N ASP A 77 -6.24 -20.54 12.22
CA ASP A 77 -6.62 -19.85 13.47
C ASP A 77 -7.93 -19.04 13.28
N PRO A 78 -9.10 -19.67 13.49
CA PRO A 78 -10.40 -18.99 13.38
C PRO A 78 -10.58 -17.85 14.38
N ALA A 79 -9.86 -17.86 15.52
CA ALA A 79 -9.98 -16.83 16.55
C ALA A 79 -9.36 -15.50 16.11
N THR A 80 -8.43 -15.52 15.14
CA THR A 80 -7.84 -14.31 14.54
C THR A 80 -8.53 -13.86 13.24
N SER A 81 -9.60 -14.55 12.82
CA SER A 81 -10.35 -14.25 11.59
C SER A 81 -10.88 -12.82 11.52
N ALA A 82 -11.33 -12.26 12.66
CA ALA A 82 -11.81 -10.87 12.74
C ALA A 82 -10.70 -9.86 12.33
N ARG A 83 -9.49 -10.05 12.85
CA ARG A 83 -8.35 -9.15 12.58
C ARG A 83 -7.85 -9.28 11.14
N VAL A 84 -7.90 -10.48 10.56
CA VAL A 84 -7.63 -10.68 9.12
C VAL A 84 -8.70 -9.99 8.27
N GLY A 85 -9.96 -9.98 8.71
CA GLY A 85 -11.04 -9.21 8.10
C GLY A 85 -10.76 -7.71 8.11
N ASP A 86 -10.32 -7.16 9.26
CA ASP A 86 -9.98 -5.74 9.40
C ASP A 86 -8.81 -5.33 8.49
N LEU A 87 -7.76 -6.16 8.41
CA LEU A 87 -6.64 -5.92 7.50
C LEU A 87 -7.09 -5.92 6.03
N ALA A 88 -7.98 -6.85 5.64
CA ALA A 88 -8.51 -6.89 4.28
C ALA A 88 -9.39 -5.66 3.95
N LEU A 89 -10.19 -5.19 4.90
CA LEU A 89 -10.98 -3.95 4.77
C LEU A 89 -10.09 -2.72 4.63
N ARG A 90 -9.01 -2.63 5.42
CA ARG A 90 -8.02 -1.54 5.34
C ARG A 90 -7.29 -1.54 4.00
N ASP A 91 -6.88 -2.70 3.52
CA ASP A 91 -6.22 -2.88 2.22
C ASP A 91 -7.13 -2.44 1.07
N ALA A 92 -8.42 -2.82 1.09
CA ALA A 92 -9.41 -2.36 0.12
C ALA A 92 -9.62 -0.83 0.19
N THR A 93 -9.66 -0.26 1.40
CA THR A 93 -9.81 1.19 1.61
C THR A 93 -8.61 1.95 1.04
N LEU A 94 -7.39 1.51 1.33
CA LEU A 94 -6.17 2.13 0.82
C LEU A 94 -6.07 2.02 -0.70
N THR A 95 -6.50 0.90 -1.27
CA THR A 95 -6.58 0.70 -2.73
C THR A 95 -7.58 1.67 -3.37
N ALA A 96 -8.78 1.82 -2.80
CA ALA A 96 -9.77 2.75 -3.30
C ALA A 96 -9.29 4.22 -3.23
N GLN A 97 -8.63 4.62 -2.14
CA GLN A 97 -8.03 5.95 -2.01
C GLN A 97 -6.91 6.18 -3.04
N LEU A 98 -6.12 5.15 -3.35
CA LEU A 98 -5.10 5.23 -4.38
C LEU A 98 -5.73 5.44 -5.76
N GLU A 99 -6.78 4.69 -6.10
CA GLU A 99 -7.49 4.86 -7.37
C GLU A 99 -8.16 6.24 -7.48
N ASP A 100 -8.74 6.77 -6.40
CA ASP A 100 -9.24 8.15 -6.37
C ASP A 100 -8.13 9.16 -6.65
N LEU A 101 -6.99 9.04 -5.97
CA LEU A 101 -5.82 9.89 -6.22
C LEU A 101 -5.35 9.82 -7.68
N ARG A 102 -5.33 8.61 -8.26
CA ARG A 102 -4.99 8.37 -9.68
C ARG A 102 -5.99 9.05 -10.61
N GLY A 103 -7.28 8.90 -10.36
CA GLY A 103 -8.37 9.53 -11.13
C GLY A 103 -8.25 11.05 -11.11
N ARG A 104 -8.12 11.65 -9.92
CA ARG A 104 -7.99 13.10 -9.74
C ARG A 104 -6.75 13.68 -10.43
N CYS A 105 -5.65 12.92 -10.52
CA CYS A 105 -4.48 13.31 -11.30
C CYS A 105 -4.73 13.23 -12.82
N SER A 106 -5.47 12.21 -13.30
CA SER A 106 -5.81 12.04 -14.72
C SER A 106 -6.77 13.13 -15.21
N ASP A 107 -7.84 13.39 -14.45
CA ASP A 107 -8.88 14.34 -14.81
C ASP A 107 -8.31 15.75 -14.99
N GLN A 108 -7.26 16.08 -14.25
CA GLN A 108 -6.63 17.41 -14.24
C GLN A 108 -5.41 17.51 -15.15
N ALA A 109 -4.84 16.39 -15.59
CA ALA A 109 -4.00 16.39 -16.78
C ALA A 109 -4.82 16.64 -18.06
N ALA A 110 -6.13 16.31 -18.02
CA ALA A 110 -7.05 16.42 -19.16
C ALA A 110 -7.86 17.73 -19.19
N LEU A 111 -8.09 18.38 -18.05
CA LEU A 111 -8.96 19.57 -17.92
C LEU A 111 -8.21 20.76 -17.31
N SER A 112 -8.39 21.94 -17.93
CA SER A 112 -8.12 23.31 -17.44
C SER A 112 -6.89 24.05 -18.01
N GLU A 113 -7.19 25.12 -18.75
CA GLU A 113 -6.30 26.21 -19.17
C GLU A 113 -5.99 27.22 -18.04
N ASP A 114 -6.64 27.08 -16.88
CA ASP A 114 -6.61 28.07 -15.80
C ASP A 114 -5.57 27.74 -14.72
N PHE A 115 -4.62 28.65 -14.52
CA PHE A 115 -3.38 28.46 -13.77
C PHE A 115 -3.55 28.34 -12.23
N PRO A 116 -4.35 29.17 -11.54
CA PRO A 116 -4.48 29.12 -10.07
C PRO A 116 -5.09 27.81 -9.56
N THR A 117 -6.05 27.27 -10.30
CA THR A 117 -6.81 26.05 -9.97
C THR A 117 -5.94 24.81 -9.99
N VAL A 118 -4.97 24.73 -10.92
CA VAL A 118 -4.03 23.60 -11.03
C VAL A 118 -3.04 23.59 -9.87
N LEU A 119 -2.58 24.76 -9.42
CA LEU A 119 -1.66 24.87 -8.29
C LEU A 119 -2.33 24.48 -6.96
N ASP A 120 -3.56 24.92 -6.72
CA ASP A 120 -4.29 24.57 -5.50
C ASP A 120 -4.65 23.08 -5.47
N LEU A 121 -5.00 22.50 -6.62
CA LEU A 121 -5.15 21.05 -6.74
C LEU A 121 -3.84 20.32 -6.43
N ALA A 122 -2.72 20.72 -7.03
CA ALA A 122 -1.43 20.07 -6.82
C ALA A 122 -1.03 20.12 -5.33
N ARG A 123 -1.26 21.26 -4.67
CA ARG A 123 -1.08 21.41 -3.21
C ARG A 123 -1.98 20.48 -2.41
N HIS A 124 -3.25 20.37 -2.79
CA HIS A 124 -4.19 19.47 -2.12
C HIS A 124 -3.81 18.01 -2.30
N LEU A 125 -3.55 17.56 -3.53
CA LEU A 125 -3.16 16.18 -3.84
C LEU A 125 -1.84 15.78 -3.18
N ARG A 126 -0.92 16.74 -3.00
CA ARG A 126 0.28 16.54 -2.17
C ARG A 126 -0.06 16.15 -0.74
N VAL A 127 -0.98 16.88 -0.09
CA VAL A 127 -1.38 16.60 1.30
C VAL A 127 -2.03 15.22 1.40
N VAL A 128 -2.94 14.91 0.47
CA VAL A 128 -3.63 13.60 0.44
C VAL A 128 -2.64 12.47 0.17
N ALA A 129 -1.71 12.63 -0.77
CA ALA A 129 -0.68 11.63 -1.06
C ALA A 129 0.22 11.37 0.16
N LEU A 130 0.64 12.41 0.89
CA LEU A 130 1.42 12.25 2.12
C LEU A 130 0.64 11.52 3.21
N ALA A 131 -0.63 11.88 3.41
CA ALA A 131 -1.50 11.21 4.36
C ALA A 131 -1.68 9.71 4.01
N TRP A 132 -1.86 9.40 2.73
CA TRP A 132 -1.94 8.03 2.23
C TRP A 132 -0.64 7.26 2.51
N CYS A 133 0.55 7.84 2.26
CA CYS A 133 1.83 7.19 2.56
C CYS A 133 2.01 6.88 4.06
N VAL A 134 1.51 7.76 4.94
CA VAL A 134 1.52 7.51 6.40
C VAL A 134 0.61 6.35 6.75
N ALA A 135 -0.64 6.36 6.25
CA ALA A 135 -1.60 5.29 6.48
C ALA A 135 -1.09 3.93 5.97
N TRP A 136 -0.47 3.92 4.79
CA TRP A 136 0.15 2.74 4.20
C TRP A 136 1.22 2.13 5.11
N ARG A 137 2.13 2.94 5.65
CA ARG A 137 3.20 2.45 6.54
C ARG A 137 2.67 1.87 7.84
N ALA A 138 1.64 2.51 8.42
CA ALA A 138 1.01 2.00 9.62
C ALA A 138 0.38 0.62 9.37
N TYR A 139 -0.34 0.48 8.25
CA TYR A 139 -0.91 -0.78 7.80
C TYR A 139 0.17 -1.85 7.52
N ASP A 140 1.23 -1.53 6.79
CA ASP A 140 2.31 -2.47 6.45
C ASP A 140 3.08 -2.95 7.71
N ALA A 141 3.32 -2.05 8.67
CA ALA A 141 3.93 -2.42 9.95
C ALA A 141 3.04 -3.35 10.77
N GLU A 142 1.74 -3.05 10.85
CA GLU A 142 0.76 -3.91 11.54
C GLU A 142 0.66 -5.29 10.88
N GLU A 143 0.56 -5.33 9.55
CA GLU A 143 0.48 -6.57 8.78
C GLU A 143 1.73 -7.44 9.03
N ARG A 144 2.93 -6.87 9.00
CA ARG A 144 4.19 -7.60 9.30
C ARG A 144 4.28 -8.09 10.73
N CYS A 145 3.93 -7.25 11.70
CA CYS A 145 3.93 -7.61 13.12
C CYS A 145 2.99 -8.79 13.36
N TYR A 146 1.79 -8.74 12.77
CA TYR A 146 0.82 -9.82 12.84
C TYR A 146 1.33 -11.12 12.23
N PHE A 147 1.91 -11.07 11.02
CA PHE A 147 2.46 -12.28 10.40
C PHE A 147 3.64 -12.86 11.19
N ALA A 148 4.46 -12.03 11.81
CA ALA A 148 5.52 -12.48 12.72
C ALA A 148 4.93 -13.16 13.97
N GLU A 149 3.95 -12.54 14.64
CA GLU A 149 3.28 -13.11 15.82
C GLU A 149 2.63 -14.48 15.50
N ALA A 150 1.93 -14.57 14.37
CA ALA A 150 1.32 -15.81 13.91
C ALA A 150 2.38 -16.90 13.64
N PHE A 151 3.52 -16.54 13.05
CA PHE A 151 4.63 -17.46 12.80
C PHE A 151 5.30 -17.96 14.10
N TYR A 152 5.55 -17.08 15.07
CA TYR A 152 6.19 -17.47 16.33
C TYR A 152 5.28 -18.30 17.24
N ARG A 153 3.97 -18.03 17.26
CA ARG A 153 3.00 -18.82 18.02
C ARG A 153 2.99 -20.29 17.58
N ASP A 154 3.23 -20.57 16.30
CA ASP A 154 3.15 -21.92 15.72
C ASP A 154 4.44 -22.76 15.91
N ARG A 155 5.56 -22.14 16.34
CA ARG A 155 6.84 -22.84 16.56
C ARG A 155 7.29 -22.95 18.03
N GLY A 156 6.58 -22.31 18.96
CA GLY A 156 7.01 -22.22 20.36
C GLY A 156 8.19 -21.25 20.56
N GLU A 157 8.44 -20.83 21.80
CA GLU A 157 9.61 -19.99 22.15
C GLU A 157 10.89 -20.66 21.64
N VAL A 158 11.65 -19.93 20.81
CA VAL A 158 12.98 -20.35 20.40
C VAL A 158 13.92 -19.86 21.50
N ASP A 159 14.46 -20.80 22.28
CA ASP A 159 15.56 -20.56 23.22
C ASP A 159 16.79 -19.94 22.54
#